data_AF-A0A377V5W4-F1
#
_entry.id   AF-A0A377V5W4-F1
#
_cell.length_a   1.000
_cell.length_b   1.000
_cell.length_c   1.000
_cell.angle_alpha   90.00
_cell.angle_beta   90.00
_cell.angle_gamma   90.00
#
_symmetry.space_group_name_H-M   'P 1'
#
loop_
_entity.id
_entity.type
_entity.pdbx_description
1 polymer ?
#
loop_
_entity_poly.entity_id
_entity_poly.type
_entity_poly.pdbx_seq_one_letter_code
_entity_poly.pdbx_strand_id
1 'polypeptide(L)'
;MDQKQIEDIVRSVMASMGQPQSQPQAPAASTPACHAACASEAVVESCALDLGSAEAKAWIGVQHPHRAEVLTELKRSTAARVCTGRAGPRPRTQALLRFLADHSRSKDTVLKEVPEAWVKAQGLLEVRSEISDKNLYLTRPDMGRRLSPEAIDALKAQCVMDPDVQVVVSDGLSTDAITANYEEILPPLLAA
;
A
#
# COMPACT_ATOMS: atom_id res chain seq x y z
N MET A 1 34.77 -20.79 -28.18
CA MET A 1 33.93 -21.97 -27.96
C MET A 1 33.30 -22.33 -29.29
N ASP A 2 33.45 -23.57 -29.72
CA ASP A 2 32.96 -24.02 -31.03
C ASP A 2 31.43 -24.15 -30.99
N GLN A 3 30.74 -23.81 -32.09
CA GLN A 3 29.28 -23.75 -32.13
C GLN A 3 28.63 -25.12 -31.88
N LYS A 4 29.34 -26.19 -32.25
CA LYS A 4 28.95 -27.58 -31.95
C LYS A 4 28.98 -27.90 -30.46
N GLN A 5 29.93 -27.34 -29.70
CA GLN A 5 30.00 -27.58 -28.25
C GLN A 5 28.82 -26.93 -27.52
N ILE A 6 28.32 -25.80 -28.02
CA ILE A 6 27.15 -25.13 -27.43
C ILE A 6 25.88 -25.95 -27.69
N GLU A 7 25.71 -26.49 -28.90
CA GLU A 7 24.56 -27.33 -29.24
C GLU A 7 24.53 -28.64 -28.45
N ASP A 8 25.69 -29.25 -28.21
CA ASP A 8 25.79 -30.49 -27.42
C ASP A 8 25.44 -30.27 -25.94
N ILE A 9 25.86 -29.12 -25.38
CA ILE A 9 25.52 -28.74 -24.01
C ILE A 9 24.00 -28.49 -23.88
N VAL A 10 23.40 -27.74 -24.81
CA VAL A 10 21.96 -27.46 -24.81
C VAL A 10 21.15 -28.75 -24.94
N ARG A 11 21.59 -29.68 -25.81
CA ARG A 11 20.93 -30.99 -25.98
C ARG A 11 21.01 -31.84 -24.70
N SER A 12 22.15 -31.82 -24.02
CA SER A 12 22.36 -32.52 -22.74
C SER A 12 21.44 -31.98 -21.63
N VAL A 13 21.30 -30.66 -21.54
CA VAL A 13 20.44 -29.99 -20.55
C VAL A 13 18.95 -30.25 -20.83
N MET A 14 18.52 -30.23 -22.10
CA MET A 14 17.14 -30.54 -22.45
C MET A 14 16.77 -32.00 -22.15
N ALA A 15 17.71 -32.93 -22.29
CA ALA A 15 17.49 -34.34 -21.95
C ALA A 15 17.36 -34.59 -20.44
N SER A 16 18.03 -33.80 -19.60
CA SER A 16 17.97 -33.93 -18.14
C SER A 16 16.70 -33.32 -17.51
N MET A 17 16.04 -32.39 -18.20
CA MET A 17 14.78 -31.77 -17.74
C MET A 17 13.53 -32.64 -17.96
N GLY A 18 13.62 -33.71 -18.74
CA GLY A 18 12.50 -34.58 -19.10
C GLY A 18 12.35 -35.86 -18.27
N GLN A 19 13.21 -36.11 -17.28
CA GLN A 19 13.14 -37.31 -16.45
C GLN A 19 12.55 -37.01 -15.07
N PRO A 20 11.51 -37.73 -14.62
CA PRO A 20 11.07 -37.66 -13.23
C PRO A 20 12.17 -38.21 -12.32
N GLN A 21 12.80 -37.33 -11.55
CA GLN A 21 13.79 -37.74 -10.55
C GLN A 21 13.09 -38.50 -9.42
N SER A 22 13.37 -39.80 -9.33
CA SER A 22 13.04 -40.61 -8.16
C SER A 22 13.93 -40.20 -6.99
N GLN A 23 13.37 -39.50 -6.01
CA GLN A 23 14.06 -39.22 -4.74
C GLN A 23 14.14 -40.50 -3.87
N PRO A 24 15.27 -40.75 -3.17
CA PRO A 24 15.38 -41.82 -2.19
C PRO A 24 14.46 -41.58 -0.98
N GLN A 25 13.67 -42.59 -0.60
CA GLN A 25 12.88 -42.60 0.63
C GLN A 25 13.79 -42.55 1.88
N ALA A 26 13.53 -41.60 2.77
CA ALA A 26 14.04 -41.58 4.13
C ALA A 26 13.29 -42.61 5.00
N PRO A 27 13.93 -43.23 6.01
CA PRO A 27 13.36 -44.33 6.79
C PRO A 27 12.16 -43.88 7.64
N ALA A 28 11.14 -44.73 7.69
CA ALA A 28 9.90 -44.51 8.42
C ALA A 28 10.13 -44.46 9.94
N ALA A 29 9.84 -43.30 10.55
CA ALA A 29 9.61 -43.19 11.98
C ALA A 29 8.14 -43.54 12.26
N SER A 30 7.94 -44.59 13.06
CA SER A 30 6.63 -45.02 13.54
C SER A 30 6.04 -43.97 14.49
N THR A 31 4.91 -43.38 14.10
CA THR A 31 4.06 -42.59 15.00
C THR A 31 2.71 -43.31 15.08
N PRO A 32 2.17 -43.59 16.28
CA PRO A 32 0.98 -44.41 16.43
C PRO A 32 -0.24 -43.73 15.80
N ALA A 33 -1.07 -44.54 15.17
CA ALA A 33 -2.31 -44.15 14.55
C ALA A 33 -3.30 -43.57 15.58
N CYS A 34 -3.70 -42.31 15.37
CA CYS A 34 -5.06 -41.89 15.65
C CYS A 34 -5.74 -41.59 14.31
N HIS A 35 -6.37 -42.63 13.76
CA HIS A 35 -7.31 -42.46 12.66
C HIS A 35 -8.49 -41.61 13.11
N ALA A 36 -8.79 -40.53 12.37
CA ALA A 36 -10.11 -40.33 11.80
C ALA A 36 -10.13 -39.11 10.86
N ALA A 37 -10.21 -39.41 9.56
CA ALA A 37 -10.84 -38.61 8.50
C ALA A 37 -10.50 -37.11 8.42
N CYS A 38 -9.52 -36.75 7.59
CA CYS A 38 -9.48 -35.47 6.88
C CYS A 38 -8.88 -35.68 5.48
N ALA A 39 -9.54 -36.50 4.66
CA ALA A 39 -9.42 -36.37 3.21
C ALA A 39 -10.48 -35.34 2.80
N SER A 40 -10.15 -34.06 2.92
CA SER A 40 -10.83 -33.03 2.14
C SER A 40 -9.91 -32.67 1.00
N GLU A 41 -10.45 -32.76 -0.22
CA GLU A 41 -9.89 -32.19 -1.43
C GLU A 41 -9.29 -30.81 -1.12
N ALA A 42 -8.15 -30.50 -1.73
CA ALA A 42 -7.62 -29.15 -1.71
C ALA A 42 -8.62 -28.23 -2.42
N VAL A 43 -9.61 -27.76 -1.67
CA VAL A 43 -10.47 -26.65 -2.05
C VAL A 43 -9.52 -25.48 -2.22
N VAL A 44 -9.40 -24.99 -3.45
CA VAL A 44 -8.79 -23.71 -3.75
C VAL A 44 -9.42 -22.71 -2.77
N GLU A 45 -8.66 -22.29 -1.78
CA GLU A 45 -9.14 -21.51 -0.64
C GLU A 45 -9.72 -20.21 -1.20
N SER A 46 -11.04 -20.14 -1.31
CA SER A 46 -11.69 -19.04 -2.00
C SER A 46 -11.34 -17.74 -1.27
N CYS A 47 -10.89 -16.74 -2.02
CA CYS A 47 -10.81 -15.34 -1.60
C CYS A 47 -12.23 -14.78 -1.32
N ALA A 48 -12.97 -15.35 -0.38
CA ALA A 48 -14.38 -15.06 -0.19
C ALA A 48 -14.64 -13.63 0.33
N LEU A 49 -13.63 -12.97 0.91
CA LEU A 49 -13.75 -11.60 1.40
C LEU A 49 -12.48 -10.79 1.11
N ASP A 50 -12.60 -9.75 0.31
CA ASP A 50 -11.57 -8.72 0.17
C ASP A 50 -11.55 -7.82 1.43
N LEU A 51 -10.40 -7.74 2.10
CA LEU A 51 -10.20 -6.95 3.31
C LEU A 51 -10.33 -5.43 3.06
N GLY A 52 -10.12 -4.96 1.82
CA GLY A 52 -10.29 -3.57 1.43
C GLY A 52 -11.75 -3.16 1.13
N SER A 53 -12.65 -4.14 1.02
CA SER A 53 -14.04 -3.95 0.63
C SER A 53 -14.88 -3.16 1.66
N ALA A 54 -16.00 -2.59 1.19
CA ALA A 54 -16.97 -1.95 2.06
C ALA A 54 -17.60 -2.94 3.06
N GLU A 55 -17.80 -4.19 2.66
CA GLU A 55 -18.30 -5.27 3.51
C GLU A 55 -17.33 -5.54 4.69
N ALA A 56 -16.04 -5.73 4.40
CA ALA A 56 -15.02 -5.90 5.43
C ALA A 56 -14.90 -4.66 6.33
N LYS A 57 -15.17 -3.46 5.80
CA LYS A 57 -15.20 -2.20 6.56
C LYS A 57 -16.36 -2.15 7.56
N ALA A 58 -17.54 -2.62 7.15
CA ALA A 58 -18.79 -2.62 7.90
C ALA A 58 -18.97 -3.82 8.85
N TRP A 59 -18.12 -4.84 8.76
CA TRP A 59 -18.21 -6.06 9.58
C TRP A 59 -18.30 -5.79 11.09
N ILE A 60 -19.26 -6.45 11.75
CA ILE A 60 -19.49 -6.44 13.19
C ILE A 60 -19.11 -7.80 13.76
N GLY A 61 -18.20 -7.79 14.73
CA GLY A 61 -17.60 -9.00 15.30
C GLY A 61 -17.95 -9.26 16.76
N VAL A 62 -18.84 -8.49 17.38
CA VAL A 62 -19.26 -8.72 18.77
C VAL A 62 -20.09 -10.00 18.86
N GLN A 63 -19.65 -10.95 19.70
CA GLN A 63 -20.41 -12.17 19.99
C GLN A 63 -21.41 -11.92 21.12
N HIS A 64 -22.62 -12.45 21.01
CA HIS A 64 -23.73 -12.27 21.97
C HIS A 64 -23.98 -10.79 22.34
N PRO A 65 -24.24 -9.92 21.34
CA PRO A 65 -24.49 -8.51 21.63
C PRO A 65 -25.78 -8.34 22.43
N HIS A 66 -25.78 -7.44 23.42
CA HIS A 66 -27.01 -7.11 24.16
C HIS A 66 -28.08 -6.53 23.22
N ARG A 67 -27.66 -5.70 22.24
CA ARG A 67 -28.51 -5.09 21.21
C ARG A 67 -27.75 -4.98 19.90
N ALA A 68 -28.04 -5.85 18.94
CA ALA A 68 -27.31 -5.92 17.67
C ALA A 68 -27.58 -4.70 16.77
N GLU A 69 -28.80 -4.18 16.80
CA GLU A 69 -29.23 -3.02 16.02
C GLU A 69 -28.45 -1.75 16.39
N VAL A 70 -28.16 -1.56 17.68
CA VAL A 70 -27.37 -0.43 18.18
C VAL A 70 -25.92 -0.54 17.70
N LEU A 71 -25.36 -1.76 17.62
CA LEU A 71 -23.99 -1.94 17.11
C LEU A 71 -23.88 -1.55 15.63
N THR A 72 -24.92 -1.82 14.84
CA THR A 72 -24.98 -1.42 13.43
C THR A 72 -25.02 0.10 13.29
N GLU A 73 -25.81 0.77 14.12
CA GLU A 73 -25.87 2.24 14.14
C GLU A 73 -24.52 2.86 14.57
N LEU A 74 -23.95 2.38 15.68
CA LEU A 74 -22.62 2.80 16.14
C LEU A 74 -21.54 2.56 15.09
N LYS A 75 -21.67 1.47 14.32
CA LYS A 75 -20.73 1.16 13.25
C LYS A 75 -20.86 2.15 12.08
N ARG A 76 -22.08 2.60 11.77
CA ARG A 76 -22.34 3.58 10.71
C ARG A 76 -21.97 5.00 11.12
N SER A 77 -22.06 5.33 12.42
CA SER A 77 -21.86 6.68 12.92
C SER A 77 -20.40 7.13 12.96
N THR A 78 -19.44 6.23 12.72
CA THR A 78 -18.01 6.57 12.74
C THR A 78 -17.18 5.74 11.78
N ALA A 79 -16.14 6.35 11.21
CA ALA A 79 -15.11 5.64 10.46
C ALA A 79 -14.15 4.84 11.37
N ALA A 80 -14.19 5.06 12.69
CA ALA A 80 -13.35 4.36 13.64
C ALA A 80 -13.63 2.83 13.66
N ARG A 81 -12.65 2.04 14.09
CA ARG A 81 -12.72 0.56 14.12
C ARG A 81 -13.50 0.02 15.33
N VAL A 82 -14.72 0.51 15.54
CA VAL A 82 -15.64 0.04 16.60
C VAL A 82 -16.38 -1.24 16.21
N CYS A 83 -17.03 -1.88 17.19
CA CYS A 83 -17.90 -3.06 17.03
C CYS A 83 -17.23 -4.32 16.46
N THR A 84 -15.91 -4.42 16.48
CA THR A 84 -15.14 -5.58 15.96
C THR A 84 -15.11 -6.79 16.91
N GLY A 85 -15.59 -6.62 18.15
CA GLY A 85 -15.59 -7.66 19.18
C GLY A 85 -14.19 -7.99 19.69
N ARG A 86 -14.05 -9.17 20.31
CA ARG A 86 -12.80 -9.64 20.95
C ARG A 86 -12.72 -11.15 21.00
N ALA A 87 -11.50 -11.67 21.14
CA ALA A 87 -11.19 -13.04 21.55
C ALA A 87 -10.40 -12.96 22.86
N GLY A 88 -11.04 -13.25 23.99
CA GLY A 88 -10.49 -12.91 25.31
C GLY A 88 -10.28 -11.39 25.43
N PRO A 89 -9.07 -10.91 25.78
CA PRO A 89 -8.70 -9.48 25.75
C PRO A 89 -8.09 -9.02 24.42
N ARG A 90 -8.01 -9.88 23.39
CA ARG A 90 -7.33 -9.58 22.12
C ARG A 90 -8.32 -9.26 20.98
N PRO A 91 -7.88 -8.57 19.92
CA PRO A 91 -8.70 -8.37 18.72
C PRO A 91 -9.09 -9.69 18.06
N ARG A 92 -10.24 -9.72 17.37
CA ARG A 92 -10.61 -10.85 16.51
C ARG A 92 -9.73 -10.90 15.26
N THR A 93 -9.52 -12.09 14.71
CA THR A 93 -8.63 -12.34 13.57
C THR A 93 -8.93 -11.45 12.37
N GLN A 94 -10.20 -11.37 11.94
CA GLN A 94 -10.58 -10.53 10.79
C GLN A 94 -10.29 -9.04 11.01
N ALA A 95 -10.48 -8.53 12.23
CA ALA A 95 -10.14 -7.14 12.57
C ALA A 95 -8.64 -6.89 12.52
N LEU A 96 -7.84 -7.85 12.99
CA LEU A 96 -6.37 -7.79 12.92
C LEU A 96 -5.87 -7.89 11.47
N LEU A 97 -6.40 -8.83 10.68
CA LEU A 97 -6.05 -8.98 9.27
C LEU A 97 -6.37 -7.70 8.47
N ARG A 98 -7.56 -7.12 8.68
CA ARG A 98 -7.91 -5.84 8.06
C ARG A 98 -7.00 -4.71 8.50
N PHE A 99 -6.62 -4.67 9.78
CA PHE A 99 -5.66 -3.68 10.28
C PHE A 99 -4.31 -3.80 9.57
N LEU A 100 -3.79 -5.02 9.38
CA LEU A 100 -2.54 -5.26 8.68
C LEU A 100 -2.62 -4.92 7.19
N ALA A 101 -3.73 -5.26 6.52
CA ALA A 101 -3.97 -4.91 5.12
C ALA A 101 -4.06 -3.38 4.91
N ASP A 102 -4.76 -2.67 5.78
CA ASP A 102 -4.81 -1.21 5.71
C ASP A 102 -3.43 -0.59 6.03
N HIS A 103 -2.67 -1.20 6.94
CA HIS A 103 -1.33 -0.74 7.30
C HIS A 103 -0.31 -0.93 6.17
N SER A 104 -0.36 -2.06 5.44
CA SER A 104 0.52 -2.27 4.29
C SER A 104 0.26 -1.21 3.22
N ARG A 105 -1.01 -0.96 2.88
CA ARG A 105 -1.37 0.11 1.93
C ARG A 105 -0.95 1.49 2.43
N SER A 106 -1.11 1.77 3.73
CA SER A 106 -0.70 3.05 4.31
C SER A 106 0.80 3.30 4.19
N LYS A 107 1.65 2.27 4.30
CA LYS A 107 3.10 2.42 4.13
C LYS A 107 3.47 2.84 2.71
N ASP A 108 2.83 2.25 1.71
CA ASP A 108 3.10 2.56 0.30
C ASP A 108 2.78 4.03 -0.03
N THR A 109 1.72 4.60 0.58
CA THR A 109 1.34 6.01 0.33
C THR A 109 2.36 7.04 0.80
N VAL A 110 3.22 6.70 1.77
CA VAL A 110 4.23 7.64 2.31
C VAL A 110 5.38 7.87 1.33
N LEU A 111 5.72 6.84 0.55
CA LEU A 111 6.83 6.88 -0.42
C LEU A 111 6.36 7.24 -1.84
N LYS A 112 5.05 7.35 -2.06
CA LYS A 112 4.50 7.72 -3.36
C LYS A 112 4.83 9.19 -3.66
N GLU A 113 5.25 9.46 -4.89
CA GLU A 113 5.56 10.79 -5.40
C GLU A 113 4.59 11.22 -6.50
N VAL A 114 4.41 12.53 -6.66
CA VAL A 114 3.60 13.12 -7.73
C VAL A 114 4.38 12.98 -9.05
N PRO A 115 3.80 12.44 -10.12
CA PRO A 115 4.46 12.44 -11.42
C PRO A 115 4.68 13.87 -11.93
N GLU A 116 5.88 14.21 -12.39
CA GLU A 116 6.19 15.54 -12.95
C GLU A 116 5.24 15.93 -14.10
N ALA A 117 4.78 14.94 -14.88
CA ALA A 117 3.80 15.14 -15.95
C ALA A 117 2.45 15.64 -15.43
N TRP A 118 2.04 15.23 -14.23
CA TRP A 118 0.81 15.71 -13.61
C TRP A 118 0.94 17.19 -13.24
N VAL A 119 2.07 17.60 -12.64
CA VAL A 119 2.33 19.01 -12.28
C VAL A 119 2.30 19.91 -13.51
N LYS A 120 2.95 19.48 -14.60
CA LYS A 120 2.95 20.19 -15.89
C LYS A 120 1.56 20.29 -16.51
N ALA A 121 0.76 19.23 -16.43
CA ALA A 121 -0.62 19.25 -16.95
C ALA A 121 -1.51 20.27 -16.24
N GLN A 122 -1.23 20.54 -14.96
CA GLN A 122 -1.93 21.56 -14.16
C GLN A 122 -1.41 22.98 -14.38
N GLY A 123 -0.40 23.18 -15.25
CA GLY A 123 0.18 24.49 -15.51
C GLY A 123 0.93 25.09 -14.31
N LEU A 124 1.35 24.26 -13.35
CA LEU A 124 2.07 24.70 -12.16
C LEU A 124 3.58 24.76 -12.42
N LEU A 125 4.23 25.75 -11.81
CA LEU A 125 5.69 25.81 -11.72
C LEU A 125 6.18 24.85 -10.63
N GLU A 126 6.85 23.77 -11.02
CA GLU A 126 7.52 22.86 -10.09
C GLU A 126 8.85 23.46 -9.62
N VAL A 127 9.03 23.59 -8.31
CA VAL A 127 10.30 23.95 -7.66
C VAL A 127 10.60 22.96 -6.54
N ARG A 128 11.88 22.87 -6.12
CA ARG A 128 12.33 21.89 -5.13
C ARG A 128 12.98 22.55 -3.90
N SER A 129 12.85 21.88 -2.76
CA SER A 129 13.62 22.21 -1.55
C SER A 129 15.08 21.74 -1.69
N GLU A 130 15.89 21.89 -0.65
CA GLU A 130 17.25 21.31 -0.59
C GLU A 130 17.26 19.76 -0.57
N ILE A 131 16.10 19.12 -0.67
CA ILE A 131 15.95 17.66 -0.60
C ILE A 131 16.01 17.06 -2.01
N SER A 132 16.82 16.01 -2.16
CA SER A 132 16.99 15.28 -3.42
C SER A 132 15.99 14.14 -3.62
N ASP A 133 15.53 13.51 -2.55
CA ASP A 133 14.74 12.28 -2.59
C ASP A 133 13.86 12.09 -1.34
N LYS A 134 12.86 11.21 -1.43
CA LYS A 134 11.89 10.98 -0.36
C LYS A 134 12.50 10.41 0.92
N ASN A 135 13.58 9.63 0.86
CA ASN A 135 14.21 9.09 2.08
C ASN A 135 14.87 10.21 2.88
N LEU A 136 15.56 11.12 2.19
CA LEU A 136 16.13 12.30 2.81
C LEU A 136 15.03 13.23 3.34
N TYR A 137 13.93 13.41 2.60
CA TYR A 137 12.76 14.18 3.04
C TYR A 137 12.24 13.75 4.41
N LEU A 138 12.10 12.44 4.63
CA LEU A 138 11.56 11.87 5.87
C LEU A 138 12.51 12.00 7.07
N THR A 139 13.81 12.22 6.84
CA THR A 139 14.83 12.24 7.90
C THR A 139 15.43 13.62 8.16
N ARG A 140 15.28 14.57 7.22
CA ARG A 140 15.87 15.92 7.28
C ARG A 140 14.82 17.02 7.13
N PRO A 141 14.01 17.26 8.17
CA PRO A 141 12.99 18.31 8.15
C PRO A 141 13.59 19.72 8.05
N ASP A 142 14.86 19.89 8.41
CA ASP A 142 15.60 21.15 8.27
C ASP A 142 15.82 21.53 6.80
N MET A 143 16.23 20.57 5.97
CA MET A 143 16.45 20.77 4.53
C MET A 143 15.11 20.88 3.76
N GLY A 144 14.07 20.15 4.19
CA GLY A 144 12.73 20.25 3.60
C GLY A 144 12.04 21.60 3.80
N ARG A 145 12.51 22.43 4.76
CA ARG A 145 11.99 23.79 5.02
C ARG A 145 12.74 24.89 4.28
N ARG A 146 13.77 24.54 3.49
CA ARG A 146 14.61 25.49 2.76
C ARG A 146 14.54 25.20 1.27
N LEU A 147 14.39 26.25 0.47
CA LEU A 147 14.41 26.15 -0.99
C LEU A 147 15.83 25.93 -1.49
N SER A 148 15.99 25.17 -2.58
CA SER A 148 17.28 25.09 -3.25
C SER A 148 17.65 26.46 -3.86
N PRO A 149 18.94 26.75 -4.09
CA PRO A 149 19.36 27.99 -4.75
C PRO A 149 18.67 28.20 -6.10
N GLU A 150 18.54 27.14 -6.90
CA GLU A 150 17.90 27.16 -8.21
C GLU A 150 16.40 27.47 -8.11
N ALA A 151 15.73 26.95 -7.07
CA ALA A 151 14.32 27.25 -6.81
C ALA A 151 14.12 28.74 -6.46
N ILE A 152 15.03 29.34 -5.69
CA ILE A 152 14.97 30.76 -5.36
C ILE A 152 15.09 31.62 -6.63
N ASP A 153 16.02 31.28 -7.52
CA ASP A 153 16.22 32.01 -8.76
C ASP A 153 15.04 31.84 -9.73
N ALA A 154 14.47 30.63 -9.82
CA ALA A 154 13.28 30.38 -10.63
C ALA A 154 12.06 31.17 -10.15
N LEU A 155 11.82 31.24 -8.84
CA LEU A 155 10.72 32.01 -8.26
C LEU A 155 10.85 33.50 -8.54
N LYS A 156 12.05 34.07 -8.35
CA LYS A 156 12.30 35.50 -8.65
C LYS A 156 12.11 35.84 -10.13
N ALA A 157 12.39 34.89 -11.02
CA ALA A 157 12.31 35.10 -12.46
C ALA A 157 10.88 34.92 -13.03
N GLN A 158 10.08 34.04 -12.44
CA GLN A 158 8.80 33.60 -13.03
C GLN A 158 7.56 34.02 -12.22
N CYS A 159 7.70 34.31 -10.93
CA CYS A 159 6.58 34.73 -10.09
C CYS A 159 6.50 36.25 -9.98
N VAL A 160 5.30 36.75 -9.66
CA VAL A 160 5.05 38.16 -9.38
C VAL A 160 5.68 38.52 -8.02
N MET A 161 6.38 39.64 -7.98
CA MET A 161 6.95 40.18 -6.74
C MET A 161 5.87 40.93 -5.94
N ASP A 162 5.93 40.82 -4.62
CA ASP A 162 5.03 41.49 -3.67
C ASP A 162 3.52 41.27 -3.93
N PRO A 163 3.05 40.01 -4.06
CA PRO A 163 1.61 39.73 -4.14
C PRO A 163 0.92 39.96 -2.79
N ASP A 164 -0.35 40.36 -2.82
CA ASP A 164 -1.17 40.45 -1.60
C ASP A 164 -1.37 39.06 -0.95
N VAL A 165 -1.52 38.03 -1.78
CA VAL A 165 -1.69 36.63 -1.37
C VAL A 165 -0.90 35.71 -2.31
N GLN A 166 -0.11 34.81 -1.74
CA GLN A 166 0.61 33.75 -2.48
C GLN A 166 0.10 32.38 -2.05
N VAL A 167 -0.30 31.56 -3.02
CA VAL A 167 -0.70 30.16 -2.79
C VAL A 167 0.47 29.24 -3.16
N VAL A 168 0.78 28.29 -2.29
CA VAL A 168 1.84 27.29 -2.50
C VAL A 168 1.25 25.90 -2.30
N VAL A 169 1.57 24.98 -3.22
CA VAL A 169 1.16 23.58 -3.16
C VAL A 169 2.40 22.72 -2.93
N SER A 170 2.34 21.81 -1.97
CA SER A 170 3.41 20.85 -1.69
C SER A 170 2.79 19.48 -1.44
N ASP A 171 3.42 18.43 -1.97
CA ASP A 171 3.07 17.03 -1.72
C ASP A 171 3.19 16.67 -0.23
N GLY A 172 4.17 17.24 0.46
CA GLY A 172 4.40 17.03 1.88
C GLY A 172 4.61 15.55 2.21
N LEU A 173 3.85 15.05 3.19
CA LEU A 173 3.87 13.65 3.62
C LEU A 173 2.85 12.76 2.88
N SER A 174 2.03 13.32 1.99
CA SER A 174 1.01 12.54 1.27
C SER A 174 0.71 13.13 -0.10
N THR A 175 1.30 12.52 -1.13
CA THR A 175 0.99 12.78 -2.55
C THR A 175 -0.50 12.61 -2.87
N ASP A 176 -1.15 11.62 -2.25
CA ASP A 176 -2.57 11.35 -2.46
C ASP A 176 -3.46 12.51 -1.96
N ALA A 177 -3.02 13.23 -0.92
CA ALA A 177 -3.77 14.37 -0.40
C ALA A 177 -3.86 15.53 -1.42
N ILE A 178 -2.81 15.75 -2.21
CA ILE A 178 -2.84 16.78 -3.26
C ILE A 178 -3.61 16.26 -4.47
N THR A 179 -3.21 15.11 -5.00
CA THR A 179 -3.78 14.58 -6.26
C THR A 179 -5.28 14.28 -6.18
N ALA A 180 -5.81 13.91 -5.01
CA ALA A 180 -7.24 13.65 -4.83
C ALA A 180 -8.10 14.92 -4.65
N ASN A 181 -7.53 16.03 -4.15
CA ASN A 181 -8.30 17.21 -3.75
C ASN A 181 -8.01 18.46 -4.60
N TYR A 182 -6.97 18.43 -5.45
CA TYR A 182 -6.50 19.60 -6.20
C TYR A 182 -7.60 20.30 -7.00
N GLU A 183 -8.33 19.54 -7.84
CA GLU A 183 -9.36 20.07 -8.74
C GLU A 183 -10.57 20.65 -7.99
N GLU A 184 -10.86 20.15 -6.79
CA GLU A 184 -11.99 20.62 -5.98
C GLU A 184 -11.63 21.86 -5.15
N ILE A 185 -10.36 22.03 -4.79
CA ILE A 185 -9.93 23.11 -3.88
C ILE A 185 -9.32 24.28 -4.63
N LEU A 186 -8.34 24.05 -5.51
CA LEU A 186 -7.50 25.14 -6.01
C LEU A 186 -8.23 26.03 -7.03
N PRO A 187 -8.93 25.51 -8.05
CA PRO A 187 -9.68 26.36 -8.98
C PRO A 187 -10.68 27.30 -8.31
N PRO A 188 -11.56 26.87 -7.38
CA PRO A 188 -12.47 27.79 -6.70
C PRO A 188 -11.76 28.73 -5.72
N LEU A 189 -10.64 28.31 -5.13
CA LEU A 189 -9.84 29.19 -4.25
C LEU A 189 -9.22 30.35 -5.03
N LEU A 190 -8.76 30.13 -6.27
CA LEU A 190 -8.14 31.16 -7.10
C LEU A 190 -9.16 32.04 -7.84
N ALA A 191 -10.42 31.59 -7.94
CA ALA A 191 -11.50 32.36 -8.56
C ALA A 191 -12.19 33.34 -7.60
N ALA A 192 -11.94 33.21 -6.29
CA ALA A 192 -12.48 34.07 -5.23
C ALA A 192 -11.69 35.38 -5.10
#